data_AF-A0A536Z8X5-F1
#
_entry.id   AF-A0A536Z8X5-F1
#
_cell.length_a   1.000
_cell.length_b   1.000
_cell.length_c   1.000
_cell.angle_alpha   90.00
_cell.angle_beta   90.00
_cell.angle_gamma   90.00
#
_symmetry.space_group_name_H-M   'P 1'
#
loop_
_entity.id
_entity.type
_entity.pdbx_description
1 polymer ?
#
loop_
_entity_poly.entity_id
_entity_poly.type
_entity_poly.pdbx_seq_one_letter_code
_entity_poly.pdbx_strand_id
1 'polypeptide(L)'
;MASTDLVIQAPDIDTPQIKQLARLAEADTVTALAAAGTQAFRLSPARQRAGVAELCAVAGIDFGFVPDDQRLERVEIADMRGIKPQIAAITESAMRGEIDFRESLKHRVALLAGLDMAALARVYDERLKLSPGAERMLAGFARVGAKTLLVSGGFTFFTDRLKARLGLDHAVASTLDIADGRLTGRISGEIVDGEVKAAAFTRLARELKGEHGLVVAIGDGANDLPLLRLADVSIAYHAKPVVRAETTYAIDYCGLDAVLNLFQ
;
A
#
# COMPACT_ATOMS: atom_id res chain seq x y z
N MET A 1 20.01 23.17 4.99
CA MET A 1 18.82 22.47 4.45
C MET A 1 19.27 21.05 4.20
N ALA A 2 18.50 20.04 4.63
CA ALA A 2 18.80 18.67 4.25
C ALA A 2 18.83 18.58 2.72
N SER A 3 19.80 17.86 2.16
CA SER A 3 19.79 17.58 0.73
C SER A 3 18.64 16.59 0.46
N THR A 4 18.15 16.63 -0.77
CA THR A 4 17.04 15.80 -1.24
C THR A 4 17.52 15.11 -2.48
N ASP A 5 17.24 13.82 -2.58
CA ASP A 5 17.56 13.02 -3.74
C ASP A 5 16.30 12.76 -4.54
N LEU A 6 16.45 12.54 -5.84
CA LEU A 6 15.37 12.08 -6.71
C LEU A 6 15.58 10.60 -6.99
N VAL A 7 14.64 9.77 -6.52
CA VAL A 7 14.56 8.36 -6.91
C VAL A 7 13.63 8.25 -8.10
N ILE A 8 14.11 7.62 -9.18
CA ILE A 8 13.32 7.26 -10.36
C ILE A 8 13.34 5.75 -10.55
N GLN A 9 12.21 5.17 -10.94
CA GLN A 9 12.10 3.73 -11.14
C GLN A 9 11.01 3.35 -12.14
N ALA A 10 11.27 2.34 -12.96
CA ALA A 10 10.33 1.78 -13.92
C ALA A 10 10.80 0.40 -14.38
N PRO A 11 9.93 -0.47 -14.89
CA PRO A 11 10.34 -1.76 -15.45
C PRO A 11 11.49 -1.65 -16.46
N ASP A 12 11.52 -0.57 -17.23
CA ASP A 12 12.61 -0.18 -18.12
C ASP A 12 12.74 1.35 -18.17
N ILE A 13 13.96 1.88 -18.16
CA ILE A 13 14.24 3.32 -18.28
C ILE A 13 15.34 3.53 -19.33
N ASP A 14 15.02 4.30 -20.36
CA ASP A 14 15.99 4.63 -21.40
C ASP A 14 17.07 5.57 -20.87
N THR A 15 18.34 5.32 -21.22
CA THR A 15 19.47 6.17 -20.79
C THR A 15 19.29 7.66 -21.10
N PRO A 16 18.74 8.08 -22.26
CA PRO A 16 18.39 9.48 -22.51
C PRO A 16 17.41 10.08 -21.49
N GLN A 17 16.42 9.31 -21.03
CA GLN A 17 15.44 9.77 -20.03
C GLN A 17 16.13 10.03 -18.68
N ILE A 18 17.04 9.15 -18.26
CA ILE A 18 17.85 9.32 -17.04
C ILE A 18 18.65 10.63 -17.11
N LYS A 19 19.34 10.87 -18.23
CA LYS A 19 20.14 12.10 -18.43
C LYS A 19 19.27 13.35 -18.45
N GLN A 20 18.10 13.29 -19.06
CA GLN A 20 17.16 14.41 -19.11
C GLN A 20 16.62 14.73 -17.72
N LEU A 21 16.24 13.72 -16.94
CA LEU A 21 15.78 13.86 -15.55
C LEU A 21 16.88 14.40 -14.65
N ALA A 22 18.11 13.89 -14.76
CA ALA A 22 19.26 14.39 -14.00
C ALA A 22 19.54 15.87 -14.30
N ARG A 23 19.54 16.26 -15.58
CA ARG A 23 19.70 17.67 -15.97
C ARG A 23 18.57 18.54 -15.46
N LEU A 24 17.33 18.05 -15.56
CA LEU A 24 16.14 18.80 -15.14
C LEU A 24 16.12 19.00 -13.62
N ALA A 25 16.47 17.97 -12.86
CA ALA A 25 16.55 18.01 -11.41
C ALA A 25 17.83 18.67 -10.88
N GLU A 26 18.72 19.16 -11.75
CA GLU A 26 20.03 19.70 -11.38
C GLU A 26 20.86 18.73 -10.53
N ALA A 27 20.84 17.44 -10.91
CA ALA A 27 21.57 16.40 -10.21
C ALA A 27 23.00 16.26 -10.70
N ASP A 28 23.92 16.17 -9.73
CA ASP A 28 25.35 16.05 -9.99
C ASP A 28 25.76 14.59 -10.28
N THR A 29 25.09 13.64 -9.63
CA THR A 29 25.40 12.22 -9.71
C THR A 29 24.16 11.38 -10.01
N VAL A 30 24.39 10.24 -10.66
CA VAL A 30 23.36 9.23 -10.93
C VAL A 30 23.92 7.88 -10.48
N THR A 31 23.25 7.24 -9.53
CA THR A 31 23.64 5.94 -8.97
C THR A 31 22.55 4.92 -9.23
N ALA A 32 22.89 3.77 -9.77
CA ALA A 32 21.94 2.66 -9.91
C ALA A 32 21.65 2.04 -8.53
N LEU A 33 20.38 1.75 -8.26
CA LEU A 33 19.93 1.13 -7.00
C LEU A 33 19.81 -0.38 -7.16
N ALA A 34 19.95 -1.11 -6.06
CA ALA A 34 19.76 -2.56 -6.04
C ALA A 34 18.25 -2.86 -6.08
N ALA A 35 17.68 -2.84 -7.28
CA ALA A 35 16.26 -3.05 -7.52
C ALA A 35 15.99 -4.42 -8.16
N ALA A 36 15.27 -5.29 -7.45
CA ALA A 36 14.87 -6.58 -7.98
C ALA A 36 13.63 -6.40 -8.88
N GLY A 37 13.77 -6.59 -10.19
CA GLY A 37 12.64 -6.61 -11.12
C GLY A 37 12.15 -5.24 -11.61
N THR A 38 12.89 -4.17 -11.34
CA THR A 38 12.70 -2.84 -11.93
C THR A 38 14.05 -2.17 -12.12
N GLN A 39 14.18 -1.23 -13.04
CA GLN A 39 15.34 -0.34 -13.10
C GLN A 39 15.08 0.83 -12.17
N ALA A 40 16.03 1.12 -11.27
CA ALA A 40 15.91 2.24 -10.35
C ALA A 40 17.23 2.99 -10.22
N PHE A 41 17.14 4.32 -10.16
CA PHE A 41 18.28 5.21 -10.06
C PHE A 41 18.02 6.29 -9.02
N ARG A 42 19.08 6.65 -8.31
CA ARG A 42 19.12 7.81 -7.43
C ARG A 42 19.94 8.92 -8.06
N LEU A 43 19.31 10.08 -8.18
CA LEU A 43 19.87 11.30 -8.71
C LEU A 43 20.15 12.22 -7.51
N SER A 44 21.42 12.56 -7.29
CA SER A 44 21.85 13.23 -6.05
C SER A 44 22.90 14.33 -6.29
N PRO A 45 22.79 15.47 -5.58
CA PRO A 45 21.55 15.96 -4.95
C PRO A 45 20.50 16.23 -6.04
N ALA A 46 19.25 16.50 -5.69
CA ALA A 46 18.20 16.83 -6.65
C ALA A 46 17.32 17.97 -6.15
N ARG A 47 16.93 18.84 -7.08
CA ARG A 47 15.98 19.92 -6.84
C ARG A 47 14.60 19.55 -7.38
N GLN A 48 13.58 19.85 -6.59
CA GLN A 48 12.20 19.68 -7.03
C GLN A 48 11.87 20.71 -8.11
N ARG A 49 11.55 20.24 -9.32
CA ARG A 49 11.24 21.06 -10.49
C ARG A 49 9.93 20.57 -11.11
N ALA A 50 9.07 21.51 -11.51
CA ALA A 50 7.74 21.22 -12.02
C ALA A 50 7.73 20.22 -13.20
N GLY A 51 8.72 20.31 -14.09
CA GLY A 51 8.80 19.44 -15.28
C GLY A 51 9.17 17.98 -15.00
N VAL A 52 9.65 17.63 -13.79
CA VAL A 52 10.04 16.25 -13.46
C VAL A 52 8.81 15.34 -13.48
N ALA A 53 7.73 15.79 -12.84
CA ALA A 53 6.49 15.01 -12.76
C ALA A 53 5.87 14.77 -14.15
N GLU A 54 5.88 15.79 -15.01
CA GLU A 54 5.36 15.70 -16.38
C GLU A 54 6.19 14.73 -17.23
N LEU A 55 7.52 14.85 -17.18
CA LEU A 55 8.42 13.96 -17.93
C LEU A 55 8.28 12.51 -17.46
N CYS A 56 8.22 12.27 -16.15
CA CYS A 56 7.99 10.94 -15.59
C CYS A 56 6.64 10.36 -16.02
N ALA A 57 5.58 11.15 -16.03
CA ALA A 57 4.26 10.71 -16.48
C ALA A 57 4.23 10.33 -17.96
N VAL A 58 4.92 11.09 -18.83
CA VAL A 58 5.04 10.77 -20.27
C VAL A 58 5.88 9.51 -20.50
N ALA A 59 6.95 9.33 -19.70
CA ALA A 59 7.88 8.23 -19.84
C ALA A 59 7.43 6.93 -19.15
N GLY A 60 6.38 6.97 -18.32
CA GLY A 60 5.96 5.81 -17.55
C GLY A 60 6.91 5.48 -16.38
N ILE A 61 7.45 6.52 -15.73
CA ILE A 61 8.45 6.41 -14.66
C ILE A 61 7.82 6.80 -13.33
N ASP A 62 7.93 5.93 -12.32
CA ASP A 62 7.62 6.27 -10.94
C ASP A 62 8.74 7.13 -10.35
N PHE A 63 8.40 8.14 -9.55
CA PHE A 63 9.40 9.02 -8.96
C PHE A 63 9.06 9.45 -7.53
N GLY A 64 10.09 9.80 -6.77
CA GLY A 64 9.94 10.36 -5.44
C GLY A 64 11.13 11.23 -5.06
N PHE A 65 10.86 12.42 -4.52
CA PHE A 65 11.88 13.23 -3.86
C PHE A 65 12.04 12.73 -2.42
N VAL A 66 13.22 12.19 -2.11
CA VAL A 66 13.52 11.48 -0.87
C VAL A 66 14.52 12.31 -0.05
N PRO A 67 14.18 12.70 1.19
CA PRO A 67 15.15 13.31 2.11
C PRO A 67 16.31 12.34 2.43
N ASP A 68 17.54 12.86 2.59
CA ASP A 68 18.74 12.04 2.83
C ASP A 68 18.65 11.11 4.07
N ASP A 69 17.79 11.46 5.03
CA ASP A 69 17.57 10.77 6.30
C ASP A 69 16.46 9.70 6.27
N GLN A 70 15.78 9.52 5.12
CA GLN A 70 14.79 8.47 4.90
C GLN A 70 15.48 7.15 4.48
N ARG A 71 15.84 6.32 5.47
CA ARG A 71 16.60 5.05 5.28
C ARG A 71 15.80 3.81 5.69
N LEU A 72 16.09 2.67 5.06
CA LEU A 72 15.41 1.38 5.29
C LEU A 72 15.42 0.96 6.77
N GLU A 73 16.56 1.15 7.44
CA GLU A 73 16.75 0.81 8.87
C GLU A 73 15.81 1.53 9.82
N ARG A 74 15.11 2.57 9.34
CA ARG A 74 14.14 3.34 10.12
C ARG A 74 12.71 2.94 9.81
N VAL A 75 12.43 2.07 8.85
CA VAL A 75 11.05 1.80 8.43
C VAL A 75 10.37 0.80 9.34
N GLU A 76 9.19 1.15 9.84
CA GLU A 76 8.23 0.27 10.47
C GLU A 76 6.86 0.41 9.81
N ILE A 77 6.22 -0.74 9.56
CA ILE A 77 4.86 -0.95 9.01
C ILE A 77 4.74 -0.85 7.46
N ALA A 78 4.05 -1.84 6.86
CA ALA A 78 3.68 -1.94 5.45
C ALA A 78 2.36 -2.75 5.28
N ASP A 79 1.50 -2.40 4.29
CA ASP A 79 0.12 -2.94 4.06
C ASP A 79 -0.13 -3.42 2.60
N MET A 80 -1.14 -4.30 2.35
CA MET A 80 -1.46 -4.89 1.02
C MET A 80 -2.97 -5.22 0.75
N ARG A 81 -3.46 -4.98 -0.49
CA ARG A 81 -4.86 -5.11 -1.05
C ARG A 81 -5.20 -6.45 -1.76
N GLY A 82 -6.42 -6.86 -2.21
CA GLY A 82 -7.84 -6.38 -2.30
C GLY A 82 -8.63 -7.13 -3.45
N ILE A 83 -9.96 -7.40 -3.40
CA ILE A 83 -10.75 -8.13 -4.46
C ILE A 83 -12.16 -7.48 -4.74
N LYS A 84 -12.52 -7.25 -6.03
CA LYS A 84 -13.74 -6.56 -6.59
C LYS A 84 -14.28 -7.34 -7.81
N PRO A 85 -15.53 -7.87 -7.90
CA PRO A 85 -16.44 -7.35 -8.95
C PRO A 85 -17.97 -7.43 -8.70
N GLN A 86 -18.54 -8.41 -7.99
CA GLN A 86 -20.00 -8.44 -7.71
C GLN A 86 -20.42 -7.52 -6.56
N ILE A 87 -19.44 -7.15 -5.74
CA ILE A 87 -19.47 -6.04 -4.78
C ILE A 87 -19.67 -4.69 -5.50
N ALA A 88 -19.35 -4.58 -6.79
CA ALA A 88 -19.28 -3.31 -7.51
C ALA A 88 -20.62 -2.57 -7.56
N ALA A 89 -21.76 -3.21 -7.84
CA ALA A 89 -23.04 -2.50 -7.97
C ALA A 89 -23.50 -1.83 -6.65
N ILE A 90 -23.36 -2.52 -5.51
CA ILE A 90 -23.68 -1.98 -4.17
C ILE A 90 -22.58 -1.02 -3.68
N THR A 91 -21.33 -1.22 -4.12
CA THR A 91 -20.20 -0.32 -3.82
C THR A 91 -20.26 0.97 -4.62
N GLU A 92 -20.81 0.94 -5.83
CA GLU A 92 -21.00 2.10 -6.67
C GLU A 92 -22.04 3.04 -6.07
N SER A 93 -23.13 2.50 -5.50
CA SER A 93 -24.09 3.29 -4.68
C SER A 93 -23.45 3.90 -3.42
N ALA A 94 -22.58 3.16 -2.73
CA ALA A 94 -21.86 3.69 -1.57
C ALA A 94 -20.87 4.78 -1.95
N MET A 95 -20.17 4.64 -3.08
CA MET A 95 -19.25 5.65 -3.61
C MET A 95 -19.96 6.88 -4.20
N ARG A 96 -21.26 6.79 -4.54
CA ARG A 96 -22.12 7.93 -4.87
C ARG A 96 -22.65 8.68 -3.64
N GLY A 97 -22.32 8.22 -2.42
CA GLY A 97 -22.76 8.84 -1.17
C GLY A 97 -24.21 8.53 -0.79
N GLU A 98 -24.85 7.57 -1.46
CA GLU A 98 -26.24 7.18 -1.19
C GLU A 98 -26.36 6.32 0.08
N ILE A 99 -25.27 5.63 0.47
CA ILE A 99 -25.16 4.81 1.69
C ILE A 99 -23.73 4.87 2.26
N ASP A 100 -23.59 4.92 3.59
CA ASP A 100 -22.29 4.84 4.28
C ASP A 100 -21.61 3.46 4.05
N PHE A 101 -20.27 3.42 4.14
CA PHE A 101 -19.45 2.22 3.97
C PHE A 101 -19.93 1.06 4.85
N ARG A 102 -20.25 1.32 6.13
CA ARG A 102 -20.69 0.28 7.06
C ARG A 102 -22.00 -0.35 6.61
N GLU A 103 -22.96 0.47 6.19
CA GLU A 103 -24.26 0.00 5.69
C GLU A 103 -24.12 -0.76 4.36
N SER A 104 -23.29 -0.26 3.43
CA SER A 104 -22.96 -0.98 2.19
C SER A 104 -22.33 -2.34 2.47
N LEU A 105 -21.41 -2.43 3.43
CA LEU A 105 -20.77 -3.69 3.79
C LEU A 105 -21.76 -4.68 4.40
N LYS A 106 -22.63 -4.24 5.32
CA LYS A 106 -23.69 -5.08 5.90
C LYS A 106 -24.61 -5.65 4.82
N HIS A 107 -25.07 -4.83 3.88
CA HIS A 107 -25.91 -5.30 2.77
C HIS A 107 -25.19 -6.34 1.91
N ARG A 108 -23.91 -6.13 1.59
CA ARG A 108 -23.13 -7.09 0.81
C ARG A 108 -22.90 -8.41 1.55
N VAL A 109 -22.69 -8.36 2.87
CA VAL A 109 -22.52 -9.56 3.68
C VAL A 109 -23.84 -10.32 3.87
N ALA A 110 -24.98 -9.62 3.98
CA ALA A 110 -26.30 -10.26 4.08
C ALA A 110 -26.61 -11.18 2.88
N LEU A 111 -26.14 -10.81 1.68
CA LEU A 111 -26.29 -11.62 0.47
C LEU A 111 -25.50 -12.95 0.50
N LEU A 112 -24.59 -13.11 1.45
CA LEU A 112 -23.77 -14.32 1.62
C LEU A 112 -24.40 -15.34 2.57
N ALA A 113 -25.57 -15.05 3.16
CA ALA A 113 -26.22 -15.95 4.12
C ALA A 113 -26.47 -17.35 3.53
N GLY A 114 -26.15 -18.38 4.31
CA GLY A 114 -26.30 -19.79 3.93
C GLY A 114 -25.14 -20.38 3.11
N LEU A 115 -24.21 -19.54 2.64
CA LEU A 115 -23.04 -20.00 1.90
C LEU A 115 -22.11 -20.83 2.79
N ASP A 116 -21.65 -21.96 2.28
CA ASP A 116 -20.68 -22.82 2.97
C ASP A 116 -19.31 -22.12 3.09
N MET A 117 -18.68 -22.20 4.26
CA MET A 117 -17.36 -21.63 4.51
C MET A 117 -16.29 -22.17 3.52
N ALA A 118 -16.45 -23.38 2.99
CA ALA A 118 -15.58 -23.94 1.96
C ALA A 118 -15.55 -23.10 0.67
N ALA A 119 -16.56 -22.26 0.41
CA ALA A 119 -16.51 -21.28 -0.67
C ALA A 119 -15.43 -20.22 -0.44
N LEU A 120 -15.25 -19.75 0.80
CA LEU A 120 -14.20 -18.79 1.13
C LEU A 120 -12.80 -19.39 0.97
N ALA A 121 -12.63 -20.67 1.33
CA ALA A 121 -11.38 -21.40 1.14
C ALA A 121 -11.00 -21.48 -0.34
N ARG A 122 -11.95 -21.89 -1.21
CA ARG A 122 -11.73 -21.91 -2.66
C ARG A 122 -11.35 -20.54 -3.23
N VAL A 123 -11.98 -19.46 -2.76
CA VAL A 123 -11.59 -18.10 -3.17
C VAL A 123 -10.15 -17.79 -2.76
N TYR A 124 -9.75 -18.17 -1.54
CA TYR A 124 -8.39 -17.99 -1.08
C TYR A 124 -7.39 -18.78 -1.94
N ASP A 125 -7.66 -20.06 -2.17
CA ASP A 125 -6.71 -20.97 -2.85
C ASP A 125 -6.61 -20.71 -4.36
N GLU A 126 -7.74 -20.41 -5.02
CA GLU A 126 -7.79 -20.34 -6.48
C GLU A 126 -7.72 -18.92 -7.05
N ARG A 127 -8.13 -17.91 -6.27
CA ARG A 127 -8.32 -16.54 -6.80
C ARG A 127 -7.40 -15.50 -6.18
N LEU A 128 -6.95 -15.72 -4.94
CA LEU A 128 -6.08 -14.76 -4.28
C LEU A 128 -4.71 -14.75 -4.96
N LYS A 129 -4.33 -13.57 -5.47
CA LYS A 129 -3.00 -13.30 -6.00
C LYS A 129 -2.39 -12.15 -5.21
N LEU A 130 -1.13 -12.34 -4.83
CA LEU A 130 -0.35 -11.26 -4.24
C LEU A 130 0.00 -10.26 -5.35
N SER A 131 0.06 -8.98 -4.99
CA SER A 131 0.61 -7.97 -5.90
C SER A 131 2.04 -8.34 -6.29
N PRO A 132 2.46 -8.07 -7.54
CA PRO A 132 3.85 -8.28 -7.96
C PRO A 132 4.82 -7.62 -6.98
N GLY A 133 5.87 -8.33 -6.57
CA GLY A 133 6.90 -7.79 -5.66
C GLY A 133 6.54 -7.81 -4.17
N ALA A 134 5.31 -8.16 -3.79
CA ALA A 134 4.85 -8.20 -2.40
C ALA A 134 5.80 -8.96 -1.44
N GLU A 135 6.14 -10.21 -1.77
CA GLU A 135 7.00 -11.04 -0.92
C GLU A 135 8.42 -10.47 -0.83
N ARG A 136 8.94 -9.86 -1.91
CA ARG A 136 10.25 -9.22 -1.91
C ARG A 136 10.26 -7.94 -1.07
N MET A 137 9.20 -7.14 -1.15
CA MET A 137 8.99 -5.97 -0.30
C MET A 137 9.01 -6.38 1.17
N LEU A 138 8.19 -7.37 1.55
CA LEU A 138 8.13 -7.88 2.93
C LEU A 138 9.47 -8.43 3.40
N ALA A 139 10.17 -9.20 2.54
CA ALA A 139 11.50 -9.69 2.88
C ALA A 139 12.53 -8.56 3.05
N GLY A 140 12.45 -7.49 2.25
CA GLY A 140 13.29 -6.32 2.38
C GLY A 140 13.09 -5.62 3.72
N PHE A 141 11.84 -5.38 4.10
CA PHE A 141 11.49 -4.78 5.39
C PHE A 141 11.80 -5.68 6.58
N ALA A 142 11.60 -7.00 6.47
CA ALA A 142 11.94 -7.94 7.52
C ALA A 142 13.45 -7.97 7.85
N ARG A 143 14.33 -7.78 6.85
CA ARG A 143 15.80 -7.75 7.06
C ARG A 143 16.27 -6.61 7.94
N VAL A 144 15.52 -5.51 7.99
CA VAL A 144 15.81 -4.34 8.83
C VAL A 144 15.00 -4.33 10.12
N GLY A 145 14.29 -5.43 10.42
CA GLY A 145 13.52 -5.59 11.65
C GLY A 145 12.16 -4.90 11.66
N ALA A 146 11.69 -4.42 10.51
CA ALA A 146 10.40 -3.73 10.41
C ALA A 146 9.25 -4.62 10.86
N LYS A 147 8.34 -4.05 11.65
CA LYS A 147 7.06 -4.68 12.00
C LYS A 147 6.03 -4.49 10.90
N THR A 148 5.17 -5.48 10.70
CA THR A 148 4.19 -5.48 9.58
C THR A 148 2.75 -5.54 10.08
N LEU A 149 1.88 -4.76 9.44
CA LEU A 149 0.45 -4.70 9.76
C LEU A 149 -0.37 -4.72 8.46
N LEU A 150 -1.21 -5.74 8.32
CA LEU A 150 -2.23 -5.81 7.28
C LEU A 150 -3.56 -5.24 7.79
N VAL A 151 -4.06 -4.13 7.23
CA VAL A 151 -5.34 -3.52 7.66
C VAL A 151 -6.35 -3.50 6.52
N SER A 152 -7.39 -4.30 6.64
CA SER A 152 -8.36 -4.50 5.55
C SER A 152 -9.79 -4.25 5.98
N GLY A 153 -10.57 -3.60 5.12
CA GLY A 153 -12.04 -3.62 5.22
C GLY A 153 -12.66 -4.95 4.75
N GLY A 154 -11.82 -5.92 4.36
CA GLY A 154 -12.21 -7.30 4.10
C GLY A 154 -12.43 -8.10 5.37
N PHE A 155 -12.11 -9.40 5.32
CA PHE A 155 -12.46 -10.33 6.39
C PHE A 155 -11.26 -11.05 7.02
N THR A 156 -11.35 -11.33 8.33
CA THR A 156 -10.35 -12.07 9.12
C THR A 156 -9.99 -13.42 8.50
N PHE A 157 -10.97 -14.13 7.93
CA PHE A 157 -10.75 -15.38 7.19
C PHE A 157 -9.59 -15.29 6.17
N PHE A 158 -9.48 -14.20 5.41
CA PHE A 158 -8.42 -14.03 4.40
C PHE A 158 -7.16 -13.44 5.02
N THR A 159 -7.31 -12.42 5.86
CA THR A 159 -6.18 -11.66 6.42
C THR A 159 -5.37 -12.48 7.42
N ASP A 160 -5.98 -13.36 8.22
CA ASP A 160 -5.27 -14.24 9.15
C ASP A 160 -4.47 -15.31 8.40
N ARG A 161 -5.02 -15.85 7.31
CA ARG A 161 -4.29 -16.78 6.43
C ARG A 161 -3.13 -16.09 5.72
N LEU A 162 -3.32 -14.86 5.23
CA LEU A 162 -2.24 -14.06 4.65
C LEU A 162 -1.17 -13.74 5.69
N LYS A 163 -1.56 -13.36 6.91
CA LYS A 163 -0.65 -13.16 8.03
C LYS A 163 0.24 -14.38 8.25
N ALA A 164 -0.35 -15.57 8.36
CA ALA A 164 0.39 -16.81 8.54
C ALA A 164 1.29 -17.13 7.32
N ARG A 165 0.75 -17.01 6.10
CA ARG A 165 1.47 -17.31 4.85
C ARG A 165 2.68 -16.39 4.63
N LEU A 166 2.55 -15.12 4.96
CA LEU A 166 3.54 -14.08 4.68
C LEU A 166 4.40 -13.72 5.91
N GLY A 167 4.14 -14.33 7.06
CA GLY A 167 4.85 -14.04 8.30
C GLY A 167 4.62 -12.63 8.84
N LEU A 168 3.40 -12.09 8.69
CA LEU A 168 3.09 -10.74 9.17
C LEU A 168 2.93 -10.71 10.69
N ASP A 169 3.30 -9.61 11.35
CA ASP A 169 3.22 -9.48 12.81
C ASP A 169 1.76 -9.24 13.26
N HIS A 170 1.03 -8.39 12.52
CA HIS A 170 -0.32 -7.96 12.86
C HIS A 170 -1.27 -8.01 11.65
N ALA A 171 -2.56 -8.27 11.91
CA ALA A 171 -3.63 -8.18 10.94
C ALA A 171 -4.90 -7.66 11.60
N VAL A 172 -5.64 -6.79 10.91
CA VAL A 172 -6.90 -6.20 11.37
C VAL A 172 -7.90 -6.23 10.22
N ALA A 173 -9.04 -6.87 10.44
CA ALA A 173 -10.14 -6.96 9.48
C ALA A 173 -11.48 -7.21 10.18
N SER A 174 -12.58 -7.04 9.43
CA SER A 174 -13.93 -7.37 9.94
C SER A 174 -14.10 -8.89 10.05
N THR A 175 -14.94 -9.38 10.97
CA THR A 175 -15.16 -10.83 11.11
C THR A 175 -16.52 -11.23 10.54
N LEU A 176 -16.56 -12.24 9.67
CA LEU A 176 -17.82 -12.83 9.22
C LEU A 176 -18.40 -13.72 10.32
N ASP A 177 -19.70 -13.59 10.58
CA ASP A 177 -20.41 -14.47 11.50
C ASP A 177 -20.69 -15.84 10.83
N ILE A 178 -20.39 -16.91 11.54
CA ILE A 178 -20.43 -18.29 11.04
C ILE A 178 -21.18 -19.16 12.06
N ALA A 179 -22.19 -19.88 11.58
CA ALA A 179 -22.92 -20.89 12.33
C ALA A 179 -23.04 -22.17 11.51
N ASP A 180 -22.82 -23.33 12.13
CA ASP A 180 -22.95 -24.65 11.50
C ASP A 180 -22.17 -24.79 10.17
N GLY A 181 -20.97 -24.20 10.12
CA GLY A 181 -20.10 -24.21 8.94
C GLY A 181 -20.56 -23.29 7.79
N ARG A 182 -21.57 -22.45 8.01
CA ARG A 182 -22.15 -21.55 7.01
C ARG A 182 -22.10 -20.10 7.46
N LEU A 183 -22.00 -19.19 6.48
CA LEU A 183 -22.10 -17.76 6.72
C LEU A 183 -23.52 -17.40 7.15
N THR A 184 -23.68 -16.63 8.21
CA THR A 184 -25.01 -16.20 8.68
C THR A 184 -25.53 -14.97 7.94
N GLY A 185 -24.67 -14.33 7.14
CA GLY A 185 -24.94 -13.04 6.49
C GLY A 185 -24.75 -11.84 7.41
N ARG A 186 -24.09 -12.00 8.56
CA ARG A 186 -23.76 -10.92 9.49
C ARG A 186 -22.25 -10.75 9.67
N ILE A 187 -21.88 -9.60 10.20
CA ILE A 187 -20.52 -9.29 10.65
C ILE A 187 -20.53 -9.39 12.18
N SER A 188 -19.56 -10.10 12.74
CA SER A 188 -19.31 -10.19 14.17
C SER A 188 -18.35 -9.10 14.61
N GLY A 189 -18.69 -8.40 15.69
CA GLY A 189 -17.85 -7.35 16.27
C GLY A 189 -17.83 -6.05 15.45
N GLU A 190 -16.69 -5.37 15.47
CA GLU A 190 -16.51 -4.08 14.83
C GLU A 190 -16.27 -4.21 13.31
N ILE A 191 -16.89 -3.32 12.54
CA ILE A 191 -16.61 -3.18 11.10
C ILE A 191 -15.35 -2.33 10.93
N VAL A 192 -14.36 -2.86 10.23
CA VAL A 192 -13.11 -2.16 9.93
C VAL A 192 -13.33 -1.22 8.74
N ASP A 193 -13.65 0.04 9.03
CA ASP A 193 -13.67 1.15 8.08
C ASP A 193 -12.39 1.99 8.17
N GLY A 194 -12.32 3.09 7.41
CA GLY A 194 -11.13 3.97 7.36
C GLY A 194 -10.70 4.53 8.71
N GLU A 195 -11.63 4.85 9.60
CA GLU A 195 -11.32 5.36 10.95
C GLU A 195 -10.80 4.26 11.85
N VAL A 196 -11.40 3.06 11.79
CA VAL A 196 -10.89 1.89 12.51
C VAL A 196 -9.50 1.52 12.00
N LYS A 197 -9.23 1.66 10.69
CA LYS A 197 -7.88 1.46 10.14
C LYS A 197 -6.89 2.46 10.74
N ALA A 198 -7.23 3.74 10.71
CA ALA A 198 -6.39 4.81 11.24
C ALA A 198 -6.12 4.64 12.75
N ALA A 199 -7.14 4.23 13.51
CA ALA A 199 -7.00 3.96 14.95
C ALA A 199 -6.06 2.77 15.21
N ALA A 200 -6.23 1.65 14.48
CA ALA A 200 -5.36 0.49 14.60
C ALA A 200 -3.91 0.81 14.23
N PHE A 201 -3.72 1.55 13.13
CA PHE A 201 -2.41 2.04 12.67
C PHE A 201 -1.74 2.94 13.71
N THR A 202 -2.45 3.95 14.21
CA THR A 202 -1.93 4.89 15.22
C THR A 202 -1.55 4.17 16.50
N ARG A 203 -2.37 3.22 16.95
CA ARG A 203 -2.11 2.44 18.16
C ARG A 203 -0.82 1.63 18.02
N LEU A 204 -0.67 0.87 16.93
CA LEU A 204 0.53 0.06 16.70
C LEU A 204 1.77 0.91 16.45
N ALA A 205 1.64 2.02 15.72
CA ALA A 205 2.73 2.98 15.53
C ALA A 205 3.25 3.50 16.88
N ARG A 206 2.37 3.86 17.83
CA ARG A 206 2.78 4.30 19.18
C ARG A 206 3.48 3.20 19.98
N GLU A 207 3.07 1.94 19.79
CA GLU A 207 3.64 0.80 20.50
C GLU A 207 5.01 0.39 19.93
N LEU A 208 5.25 0.59 18.63
CA LEU A 208 6.36 -0.04 17.91
C LEU A 208 7.43 0.95 17.42
N LYS A 209 7.05 2.14 16.91
CA LYS A 209 7.92 3.07 16.14
C LYS A 209 9.28 3.38 16.78
N GLY A 210 9.37 3.35 18.11
CA GLY A 210 10.55 3.82 18.84
C GLY A 210 10.85 5.31 18.60
N GLU A 211 12.00 5.78 19.08
CA GLU A 211 12.36 7.21 19.05
C GLU A 211 12.76 7.71 17.64
N HIS A 212 13.27 6.83 16.79
CA HIS A 212 13.84 7.18 15.47
C HIS A 212 13.25 6.39 14.31
N GLY A 213 12.21 5.58 14.54
CA GLY A 213 11.52 4.89 13.46
C GLY A 213 10.65 5.82 12.63
N LEU A 214 10.27 5.34 11.47
CA LEU A 214 9.39 5.89 10.46
C LEU A 214 8.22 4.95 10.32
N VAL A 215 7.02 5.50 10.26
CA VAL A 215 5.82 4.72 9.99
C VAL A 215 5.49 4.85 8.52
N VAL A 216 5.45 3.72 7.82
CA VAL A 216 5.17 3.69 6.38
C VAL A 216 3.78 3.10 6.14
N ALA A 217 3.03 3.70 5.20
CA ALA A 217 1.72 3.22 4.81
C ALA A 217 1.58 3.13 3.29
N ILE A 218 0.95 2.06 2.81
CA ILE A 218 0.75 1.80 1.38
C ILE A 218 -0.74 1.56 1.17
N GLY A 219 -1.36 2.25 0.22
CA GLY A 219 -2.78 2.10 -0.07
C GLY A 219 -3.17 2.69 -1.43
N ASP A 220 -4.38 2.43 -1.90
CA ASP A 220 -4.79 2.80 -3.27
C ASP A 220 -6.21 3.37 -3.39
N GLY A 221 -6.93 3.50 -2.28
CA GLY A 221 -8.30 4.01 -2.28
C GLY A 221 -8.54 5.01 -1.17
N ALA A 222 -9.58 5.82 -1.39
CA ALA A 222 -9.94 6.91 -0.50
C ALA A 222 -10.29 6.45 0.93
N ASN A 223 -10.73 5.20 1.09
CA ASN A 223 -10.99 4.60 2.40
C ASN A 223 -9.70 4.38 3.23
N ASP A 224 -8.53 4.47 2.61
CA ASP A 224 -7.24 4.36 3.29
C ASP A 224 -6.65 5.75 3.62
N LEU A 225 -7.22 6.84 3.08
CA LEU A 225 -6.72 8.21 3.30
C LEU A 225 -6.61 8.60 4.79
N PRO A 226 -7.57 8.27 5.68
CA PRO A 226 -7.42 8.57 7.10
C PRO A 226 -6.14 7.96 7.70
N LEU A 227 -5.78 6.75 7.27
CA LEU A 227 -4.54 6.06 7.68
C LEU A 227 -3.32 6.63 6.97
N LEU A 228 -3.39 6.85 5.66
CA LEU A 228 -2.26 7.32 4.84
C LEU A 228 -1.77 8.70 5.30
N ARG A 229 -2.68 9.60 5.70
CA ARG A 229 -2.36 10.94 6.21
C ARG A 229 -1.62 10.92 7.56
N LEU A 230 -1.62 9.79 8.27
CA LEU A 230 -0.97 9.64 9.58
C LEU A 230 0.44 9.06 9.48
N ALA A 231 0.83 8.52 8.32
CA ALA A 231 2.13 7.93 8.11
C ALA A 231 3.21 9.00 7.91
N ASP A 232 4.44 8.73 8.35
CA ASP A 232 5.59 9.59 8.03
C ASP A 232 5.90 9.52 6.53
N VAL A 233 5.72 8.33 5.93
CA VAL A 233 5.80 8.12 4.48
C VAL A 233 4.57 7.36 4.01
N SER A 234 3.78 7.98 3.13
CA SER A 234 2.60 7.36 2.53
C SER A 234 2.79 7.12 1.04
N ILE A 235 2.31 5.97 0.57
CA ILE A 235 2.56 5.50 -0.81
C ILE A 235 1.24 5.09 -1.44
N ALA A 236 0.86 5.80 -2.50
CA ALA A 236 -0.23 5.43 -3.38
C ALA A 236 0.22 4.33 -4.35
N TYR A 237 -0.30 3.10 -4.23
CA TYR A 237 0.08 1.99 -5.13
C TYR A 237 -1.02 1.70 -6.16
N HIS A 238 -0.80 1.99 -7.45
CA HIS A 238 -1.83 1.86 -8.50
C HIS A 238 -3.15 2.54 -8.11
N ALA A 239 -3.03 3.71 -7.49
CA ALA A 239 -4.12 4.37 -6.80
C ALA A 239 -4.90 5.34 -7.68
N LYS A 240 -6.13 5.65 -7.24
CA LYS A 240 -6.92 6.71 -7.86
C LYS A 240 -6.24 8.08 -7.69
N PRO A 241 -6.47 9.05 -8.61
CA PRO A 241 -5.87 10.38 -8.53
C PRO A 241 -6.06 11.09 -7.19
N VAL A 242 -7.24 10.96 -6.57
CA VAL A 242 -7.52 11.55 -5.25
C VAL A 242 -6.59 11.04 -4.15
N VAL A 243 -6.19 9.77 -4.22
CA VAL A 243 -5.27 9.19 -3.24
C VAL A 243 -3.85 9.65 -3.51
N ARG A 244 -3.44 9.64 -4.77
CA ARG A 244 -2.11 10.08 -5.21
C ARG A 244 -1.81 11.52 -4.80
N ALA A 245 -2.82 12.40 -4.88
CA ALA A 245 -2.70 13.81 -4.51
C ALA A 245 -2.47 14.02 -3.00
N GLU A 246 -2.72 13.01 -2.17
CA GLU A 246 -2.69 13.11 -0.71
C GLU A 246 -1.62 12.19 -0.08
N THR A 247 -0.76 11.57 -0.88
CA THR A 247 0.30 10.68 -0.43
C THR A 247 1.69 11.23 -0.75
N THR A 248 2.70 10.85 0.02
CA THR A 248 4.11 11.26 -0.19
C THR A 248 4.65 10.79 -1.54
N TYR A 249 4.37 9.54 -1.91
CA TYR A 249 4.83 8.94 -3.16
C TYR A 249 3.71 8.19 -3.88
N ALA A 250 3.88 7.96 -5.18
CA ALA A 250 3.01 7.09 -5.96
C ALA A 250 3.85 6.07 -6.75
N ILE A 251 3.36 4.83 -6.82
CA ILE A 251 3.91 3.76 -7.64
C ILE A 251 2.79 3.27 -8.55
N ASP A 252 2.85 3.65 -9.82
CA ASP A 252 1.87 3.37 -10.86
C ASP A 252 2.37 2.32 -11.85
N TYR A 253 3.69 2.13 -12.01
CA TYR A 253 4.25 1.26 -13.05
C TYR A 253 4.97 0.03 -12.49
N CYS A 254 5.60 0.16 -11.32
CA CYS A 254 6.35 -0.95 -10.71
C CYS A 254 5.50 -1.89 -9.82
N GLY A 255 6.12 -2.98 -9.39
CA GLY A 255 5.63 -3.85 -8.30
C GLY A 255 5.78 -3.21 -6.92
N LEU A 256 5.20 -3.84 -5.89
CA LEU A 256 5.27 -3.38 -4.48
C LEU A 256 6.70 -3.23 -3.95
N ASP A 257 7.63 -4.02 -4.45
CA ASP A 257 9.03 -4.01 -4.04
C ASP A 257 9.78 -2.74 -4.44
N ALA A 258 9.27 -1.97 -5.41
CA ALA A 258 9.78 -0.66 -5.76
C ALA A 258 9.74 0.34 -4.59
N VAL A 259 8.89 0.09 -3.59
CA VAL A 259 8.90 0.85 -2.33
C VAL A 259 10.28 0.83 -1.68
N LEU A 260 11.01 -0.28 -1.73
CA LEU A 260 12.33 -0.40 -1.08
C LEU A 260 13.35 0.61 -1.62
N ASN A 261 13.25 0.98 -2.91
CA ASN A 261 14.18 1.91 -3.55
C ASN A 261 14.08 3.34 -2.99
N LEU A 262 12.93 3.69 -2.40
CA LEU A 262 12.70 4.98 -1.74
C LEU A 262 13.47 5.13 -0.42
N PHE A 263 14.13 4.06 0.04
CA PHE A 263 14.79 3.98 1.35
C PHE A 263 16.24 3.50 1.27
N GLN A 264 16.76 3.21 0.06
CA GLN A 264 18.16 2.77 -0.15
C GLN A 264 19.17 3.92 0.01
#